data_AF-A0A2D4Q1V5-F1
#
_entry.id   AF-A0A2D4Q1V5-F1
#
_cell.length_a   1.000
_cell.length_b   1.000
_cell.length_c   1.000
_cell.angle_alpha   90.00
_cell.angle_beta   90.00
_cell.angle_gamma   90.00
#
_symmetry.space_group_name_H-M   'P 1'
#
loop_
_entity.id
_entity.type
_entity.pdbx_description
1 polymer ?
#
loop_
_entity_poly.entity_id
_entity_poly.type
_entity_poly.pdbx_seq_one_letter_code
_entity_poly.pdbx_strand_id
1 'polypeptide(L)'
;MQKIKSLMTRQGLKSPQESIHDLSPLENFRIPSKEELRELREQPTDPQAQQEIINSIEEIYFSNDSFDIIKYELEKLPAVLSLQELEEYRDKLKQQQAAVSKKVADLILEKQTAYVKELERVTSLQTSLQLAAVICTNGRRHLNTAKEGFTQASLGLLANQRKRQLLVGLLKSLRTIKTLQQTDVRLSEMLEEEDYPGAIQLCLECQKAASTFKHYSCIR
;
A
#
# COMPACT_ATOMS: atom_id res chain seq x y z
N MET A 1 -9.32 -52.16 -18.70
CA MET A 1 -8.57 -51.22 -17.83
C MET A 1 -9.50 -50.10 -17.39
N GLN A 2 -10.17 -50.29 -16.26
CA GLN A 2 -10.92 -49.24 -15.56
C GLN A 2 -10.05 -48.78 -14.40
N LYS A 3 -9.73 -47.49 -14.34
CA LYS A 3 -9.42 -46.66 -13.17
C LYS A 3 -8.85 -45.34 -13.69
N ILE A 4 -9.09 -44.25 -12.94
CA ILE A 4 -8.67 -42.86 -13.19
C ILE A 4 -9.73 -41.93 -13.85
N LYS A 5 -11.03 -42.14 -13.57
CA LYS A 5 -12.07 -41.07 -13.72
C LYS A 5 -12.99 -40.93 -12.51
N SER A 6 -12.49 -41.21 -11.31
CA SER A 6 -13.19 -40.94 -10.05
C SER A 6 -12.16 -40.46 -9.05
N LEU A 7 -12.10 -39.14 -8.82
CA LEU A 7 -11.47 -38.47 -7.65
C LEU A 7 -11.59 -36.93 -7.73
N MET A 8 -12.69 -36.40 -8.29
CA MET A 8 -12.98 -34.96 -8.37
C MET A 8 -14.30 -34.61 -7.69
N THR A 9 -14.53 -35.16 -6.50
CA THR A 9 -15.55 -34.63 -5.57
C THR A 9 -15.34 -35.21 -4.19
N ARG A 10 -14.58 -34.50 -3.33
CA ARG A 10 -14.76 -34.33 -1.87
C ARG A 10 -13.47 -33.83 -1.21
N GLN A 11 -13.64 -32.96 -0.22
CA GLN A 11 -12.65 -32.22 0.60
C GLN A 11 -11.96 -31.08 -0.17
N GLY A 12 -12.27 -29.79 0.05
CA GLY A 12 -12.56 -29.13 1.33
C GLY A 12 -11.26 -28.56 1.89
N LEU A 13 -10.64 -27.62 1.16
CA LEU A 13 -9.45 -26.91 1.61
C LEU A 13 -9.87 -25.68 2.43
N LYS A 14 -9.55 -25.76 3.72
CA LYS A 14 -9.67 -24.71 4.73
C LYS A 14 -8.68 -23.59 4.41
N SER A 15 -9.17 -22.35 4.38
CA SER A 15 -8.33 -21.13 4.45
C SER A 15 -7.85 -20.92 5.90
N PRO A 16 -6.65 -20.36 6.13
CA PRO A 16 -6.26 -19.89 7.45
C PRO A 16 -7.01 -18.59 7.76
N GLN A 17 -8.10 -18.69 8.52
CA GLN A 17 -8.61 -17.55 9.27
C GLN A 17 -7.72 -17.43 10.51
N GLU A 18 -6.83 -16.44 10.51
CA GLU A 18 -6.19 -15.97 11.72
C GLU A 18 -7.28 -15.54 12.72
N SER A 19 -7.18 -16.15 13.88
CA SER A 19 -7.99 -15.99 15.07
C SER A 19 -7.97 -14.55 15.58
N ILE A 20 -9.08 -13.84 15.42
CA ILE A 20 -9.47 -12.74 16.31
C ILE A 20 -10.94 -12.98 16.69
N HIS A 21 -11.18 -14.10 17.38
CA HIS A 21 -12.38 -14.33 18.18
C HIS A 21 -11.88 -14.59 19.60
N ASP A 22 -11.61 -13.53 20.34
CA ASP A 22 -11.64 -13.54 21.80
C ASP A 22 -11.45 -12.13 22.35
N LEU A 23 -12.40 -11.24 22.07
CA LEU A 23 -12.64 -10.04 22.89
C LEU A 23 -14.11 -9.65 22.78
N SER A 24 -14.95 -10.32 23.57
CA SER A 24 -16.16 -9.72 24.13
C SER A 24 -16.10 -10.06 25.62
N PRO A 25 -16.07 -9.06 26.48
CA PRO A 25 -17.30 -8.33 26.75
C PRO A 25 -17.04 -6.81 26.86
N LEU A 26 -17.17 -6.07 25.76
CA LEU A 26 -17.83 -4.78 25.92
C LEU A 26 -19.31 -5.13 26.06
N GLU A 27 -19.76 -5.16 27.32
CA GLU A 27 -21.17 -5.11 27.65
C GLU A 27 -21.87 -4.11 26.73
N ASN A 28 -23.08 -4.47 26.37
CA ASN A 28 -24.04 -3.70 25.60
C ASN A 28 -24.12 -2.22 26.02
N PHE A 29 -23.19 -1.38 25.58
CA PHE A 29 -23.48 0.03 25.36
C PHE A 29 -24.34 0.07 24.10
N ARG A 30 -25.60 -0.32 24.28
CA ARG A 30 -26.69 0.02 23.37
C ARG A 30 -26.69 1.53 23.35
N ILE A 31 -26.02 2.12 22.36
CA ILE A 31 -26.10 3.56 22.11
C ILE A 31 -27.60 3.82 21.95
N PRO A 32 -28.24 4.57 22.86
CA PRO A 32 -29.67 4.75 22.81
C PRO A 32 -30.04 5.33 21.45
N SER A 33 -31.08 4.78 20.82
CA SER A 33 -31.48 5.25 19.50
C SER A 33 -31.84 6.74 19.57
N LYS A 34 -31.75 7.44 18.44
CA LYS A 34 -32.12 8.85 18.39
C LYS A 34 -33.57 9.07 18.85
N GLU A 35 -34.44 8.07 18.71
CA GLU A 35 -35.80 8.07 19.28
C GLU A 35 -35.80 7.90 20.81
N GLU A 36 -35.04 6.97 21.39
CA GLU A 36 -34.96 6.75 22.85
C GLU A 36 -34.41 8.00 23.59
N LEU A 37 -33.45 8.71 23.00
CA LEU A 37 -32.95 10.00 23.54
C LEU A 37 -33.96 11.15 23.40
N ARG A 38 -34.86 11.07 22.41
CA ARG A 38 -35.94 12.05 22.21
C ARG A 38 -37.09 11.82 23.18
N GLU A 39 -37.40 10.58 23.53
CA GLU A 39 -38.42 10.23 24.53
C GLU A 39 -38.02 10.74 25.93
N LEU A 40 -36.73 10.68 26.29
CA LEU A 40 -36.19 11.31 27.52
C LEU A 40 -36.36 12.85 27.56
N ARG A 41 -36.62 13.48 26.41
CA ARG A 41 -36.80 14.92 26.27
C ARG A 41 -38.24 15.37 26.59
N GLU A 42 -39.22 14.47 26.58
CA GLU A 42 -40.66 14.82 26.56
C GLU A 42 -41.22 15.39 27.88
N GLN A 43 -40.46 15.43 28.97
CA GLN A 43 -40.90 16.18 30.15
C GLN A 43 -40.51 17.67 30.05
N PRO A 44 -41.49 18.60 30.03
CA PRO A 44 -41.24 20.03 30.05
C PRO A 44 -40.76 20.40 31.46
N THR A 45 -39.46 20.57 31.60
CA THR A 45 -38.88 21.14 32.83
C THR A 45 -37.94 22.25 32.40
N ASP A 46 -38.06 23.38 33.09
CA ASP A 46 -37.36 24.62 32.79
C ASP A 46 -35.83 24.38 32.78
N PRO A 47 -35.11 24.68 31.68
CA PRO A 47 -33.68 24.42 31.56
C PRO A 47 -32.82 25.06 32.66
N GLN A 48 -33.30 26.14 33.28
CA GLN A 48 -32.63 26.77 34.43
C GLN A 48 -32.79 25.93 35.71
N ALA A 49 -33.99 25.44 36.01
CA ALA A 49 -34.25 24.56 37.15
C ALA A 49 -33.47 23.24 37.03
N GLN A 50 -33.33 22.70 35.82
CA GLN A 50 -32.52 21.49 35.59
C GLN A 50 -31.03 21.74 35.86
N GLN A 51 -30.52 22.92 35.51
CA GLN A 51 -29.13 23.29 35.76
C GLN A 51 -28.88 23.57 37.26
N GLU A 52 -29.84 24.14 37.98
CA GLU A 52 -29.79 24.30 39.44
C GLU A 52 -29.80 22.95 40.17
N ILE A 53 -30.63 22.00 39.72
CA ILE A 53 -30.63 20.62 40.25
C ILE A 53 -29.27 19.96 40.02
N ILE A 54 -28.66 20.15 38.85
CA ILE A 54 -27.32 19.62 38.56
C ILE A 54 -26.25 20.30 39.42
N ASN A 55 -26.33 21.61 39.62
CA ASN A 55 -25.40 22.36 40.47
C ASN A 55 -25.57 22.02 41.96
N SER A 56 -26.73 21.48 42.36
CA SER A 56 -26.97 20.99 43.72
C SER A 56 -26.35 19.61 44.01
N ILE A 57 -25.84 18.93 42.98
CA ILE A 57 -25.16 17.63 43.14
C ILE A 57 -23.79 17.87 43.77
N GLU A 58 -23.45 17.11 44.81
CA GLU A 58 -22.16 17.24 45.48
C GLU A 58 -21.00 16.95 44.51
N GLU A 59 -19.97 17.80 44.53
CA GLU A 59 -18.80 17.70 43.64
C GLU A 59 -18.03 16.38 43.79
N ILE A 60 -18.25 15.70 44.92
CA ILE A 60 -17.70 14.41 45.29
C ILE A 60 -18.13 13.31 44.31
N TYR A 61 -19.34 13.40 43.71
CA TYR A 61 -19.80 12.45 42.68
C TYR A 61 -19.10 12.61 41.32
N PHE A 62 -18.39 13.72 41.08
CA PHE A 62 -17.65 13.97 39.83
C PHE A 62 -16.18 13.55 39.89
N SER A 63 -15.71 13.06 41.05
CA SER A 63 -14.33 12.64 41.24
C SER A 63 -14.09 11.23 40.67
N ASN A 64 -13.09 11.07 39.80
CA ASN A 64 -12.79 9.82 39.08
C ASN A 64 -11.99 8.78 39.89
N ASP A 65 -11.58 9.10 41.12
CA ASP A 65 -10.68 8.24 41.90
C ASP A 65 -11.46 7.33 42.85
N SER A 66 -11.73 6.08 42.43
CA SER A 66 -12.13 4.94 43.29
C SER A 66 -13.17 5.25 44.38
N PHE A 67 -14.10 6.15 44.11
CA PHE A 67 -15.09 6.58 45.10
C PHE A 67 -16.20 5.52 45.17
N ASP A 68 -16.35 4.91 46.34
CA ASP A 68 -17.40 3.92 46.59
C ASP A 68 -18.70 4.65 46.95
N ILE A 69 -19.44 5.03 45.90
CA ILE A 69 -20.70 5.77 45.95
C ILE A 69 -21.67 5.11 46.95
N ILE A 70 -21.67 3.78 47.00
CA ILE A 70 -22.57 3.00 47.85
C ILE A 70 -22.20 3.18 49.33
N LYS A 71 -20.90 3.17 49.66
CA LYS A 71 -20.45 3.38 51.05
C LYS A 71 -20.73 4.78 51.55
N TYR A 72 -20.51 5.79 50.71
CA TYR A 72 -20.75 7.19 51.08
C TYR A 72 -22.22 7.48 51.38
N GLU A 73 -23.13 6.94 50.57
CA GLU A 73 -24.57 7.05 50.81
C GLU A 73 -25.01 6.30 52.07
N LEU A 74 -24.41 5.14 52.34
CA LEU A 74 -24.70 4.36 53.54
C LEU A 74 -24.20 5.04 54.82
N GLU A 75 -23.08 5.75 54.77
CA GLU A 75 -22.53 6.51 55.90
C GLU A 75 -23.31 7.79 56.21
N LYS A 76 -24.03 8.36 55.24
CA LYS A 76 -24.88 9.54 55.44
C LYS A 76 -26.26 9.26 56.05
N LEU A 77 -26.66 8.00 56.17
CA LEU A 77 -27.96 7.63 56.73
C LEU A 77 -28.00 7.85 58.26
N PRO A 78 -29.00 8.57 58.79
CA PRO A 78 -29.15 8.76 60.23
C PRO A 78 -29.52 7.45 60.95
N ALA A 79 -29.08 7.31 62.21
CA ALA A 79 -29.30 6.11 63.03
C ALA A 79 -30.77 5.87 63.44
N VAL A 80 -31.65 6.87 63.31
CA VAL A 80 -33.10 6.76 63.48
C VAL A 80 -33.74 7.00 62.11
N LEU A 81 -34.16 5.95 61.43
CA LEU A 81 -34.76 6.04 60.10
C LEU A 81 -36.25 6.37 60.21
N SER A 82 -36.66 7.54 59.72
CA SER A 82 -38.05 7.79 59.36
C SER A 82 -38.26 7.40 57.89
N LEU A 83 -39.32 6.64 57.60
CA LEU A 83 -39.63 6.17 56.23
C LEU A 83 -39.82 7.34 55.25
N GLN A 84 -40.36 8.44 55.75
CA GLN A 84 -40.71 9.61 54.94
C GLN A 84 -39.48 10.43 54.51
N GLU A 85 -38.49 10.62 55.39
CA GLU A 85 -37.24 11.31 55.02
C GLU A 85 -36.41 10.48 54.02
N LEU A 86 -36.47 9.15 54.12
CA LEU A 86 -35.79 8.25 53.19
C LEU A 86 -36.44 8.27 51.80
N GLU A 87 -37.78 8.30 51.73
CA GLU A 87 -38.51 8.44 50.48
C GLU A 87 -38.20 9.78 49.79
N GLU A 88 -38.18 10.88 50.54
CA GLU A 88 -37.82 12.20 50.04
C GLU A 88 -36.36 12.25 49.54
N TYR A 89 -35.43 11.61 50.24
CA TYR A 89 -34.03 11.52 49.82
C TYR A 89 -33.88 10.73 48.51
N ARG A 90 -34.56 9.59 48.41
CA ARG A 90 -34.61 8.78 47.18
C ARG A 90 -35.22 9.56 46.01
N ASP A 91 -36.29 10.31 46.25
CA ASP A 91 -36.93 11.12 45.22
C ASP A 91 -36.03 12.27 44.73
N LYS A 92 -35.28 12.92 45.62
CA LYS A 92 -34.24 13.91 45.24
C LYS A 92 -33.16 13.29 44.36
N LEU A 93 -32.61 12.14 44.76
CA LEU A 93 -31.56 11.46 43.99
C LEU A 93 -32.06 11.01 42.62
N LYS A 94 -33.30 10.50 42.55
CA LYS A 94 -33.95 10.12 41.27
C LYS A 94 -34.16 11.33 40.37
N GLN A 95 -34.51 12.49 40.93
CA GLN A 95 -34.67 13.73 40.18
C GLN A 95 -33.32 14.26 39.66
N GLN A 96 -32.26 14.18 40.46
CA GLN A 96 -30.89 14.51 40.05
C GLN A 96 -30.40 13.59 38.92
N GLN A 97 -30.60 12.27 39.06
CA GLN A 97 -30.26 11.29 38.03
C GLN A 97 -30.99 11.56 36.71
N ALA A 98 -32.29 11.88 36.77
CA ALA A 98 -33.08 12.20 35.59
C ALA A 98 -32.57 13.48 34.90
N ALA A 99 -32.22 14.51 35.67
CA ALA A 99 -31.67 15.77 35.15
C ALA A 99 -30.29 15.55 34.47
N VAL A 100 -29.39 14.79 35.10
CA VAL A 100 -28.08 14.45 34.53
C VAL A 100 -28.23 13.61 33.27
N SER A 101 -29.08 12.58 33.30
CA SER A 101 -29.33 11.69 32.15
C SER A 101 -29.86 12.47 30.95
N LYS A 102 -30.77 13.43 31.17
CA LYS A 102 -31.28 14.32 30.12
C LYS A 102 -30.19 15.22 29.56
N LYS A 103 -29.37 15.84 30.42
CA LYS A 103 -28.27 16.71 29.99
C LYS A 103 -27.22 15.96 29.16
N VAL A 104 -26.89 14.74 29.58
CA VAL A 104 -25.98 13.85 28.84
C VAL A 104 -26.60 13.44 27.50
N ALA A 105 -27.88 13.09 27.47
CA ALA A 105 -28.60 12.77 26.23
C ALA A 105 -28.58 13.95 25.24
N ASP A 106 -28.83 15.17 25.70
CA ASP A 106 -28.77 16.38 24.88
C ASP A 106 -27.35 16.63 24.34
N LEU A 107 -26.33 16.48 25.19
CA LEU A 107 -24.92 16.65 24.78
C LEU A 107 -24.51 15.61 23.74
N ILE A 108 -24.93 14.35 23.92
CA ILE A 108 -24.69 13.27 22.96
C ILE A 108 -25.35 13.60 21.62
N LEU A 109 -26.62 14.03 21.63
CA LEU A 109 -27.34 14.38 20.40
C LEU A 109 -26.67 15.54 19.65
N GLU A 110 -26.18 16.54 20.38
CA GLU A 110 -25.48 17.70 19.81
C GLU A 110 -24.15 17.26 19.15
N LYS A 111 -23.34 16.49 19.89
CA LYS A 111 -22.01 16.06 19.42
C LYS A 111 -22.06 14.93 18.40
N GLN A 112 -23.16 14.18 18.31
CA GLN A 112 -23.31 13.08 17.35
C GLN A 112 -23.08 13.54 15.91
N THR A 113 -23.58 14.73 15.53
CA THR A 113 -23.42 15.25 14.17
C THR A 113 -21.96 15.57 13.84
N ALA A 114 -21.20 16.12 14.79
CA ALA A 114 -19.78 16.38 14.64
C ALA A 114 -18.97 15.07 14.58
N TYR A 115 -19.31 14.10 15.43
CA TYR A 115 -18.69 12.78 15.43
C TYR A 115 -18.86 12.05 14.10
N VAL A 116 -20.08 12.04 13.53
CA VAL A 116 -20.35 11.41 12.23
C VAL A 116 -19.53 12.06 11.12
N LYS A 117 -19.39 13.40 11.12
CA LYS A 117 -18.55 14.11 10.14
C LYS A 117 -17.08 13.73 10.27
N GLU A 118 -16.55 13.64 11.49
CA GLU A 118 -15.16 13.19 11.69
C GLU A 118 -14.97 11.73 11.27
N LEU A 119 -15.95 10.86 11.51
CA LEU A 119 -15.89 9.47 11.07
C LEU A 119 -15.90 9.36 9.54
N GLU A 120 -16.71 10.16 8.84
CA GLU A 120 -16.69 10.28 7.38
C GLU A 120 -15.34 10.82 6.87
N ARG A 121 -14.74 11.77 7.59
CA ARG A 121 -13.40 12.29 7.28
C ARG A 121 -12.31 11.23 7.44
N VAL A 122 -12.37 10.43 8.51
CA VAL A 122 -11.41 9.34 8.75
C VAL A 122 -11.54 8.25 7.69
N THR A 123 -12.76 7.86 7.35
CA THR A 123 -13.02 6.83 6.32
C THR A 123 -12.61 7.29 4.92
N SER A 124 -12.89 8.54 4.54
CA SER A 124 -12.41 9.12 3.27
C SER A 124 -10.88 9.24 3.20
N LEU A 125 -10.23 9.56 4.32
CA LEU A 125 -8.77 9.57 4.40
C LEU A 125 -8.18 8.16 4.26
N GLN A 126 -8.78 7.17 4.92
CA GLN A 126 -8.35 5.78 4.84
C GLN A 126 -8.46 5.22 3.40
N THR A 127 -9.56 5.50 2.71
CA THR A 127 -9.74 5.10 1.31
C THR A 127 -8.75 5.79 0.38
N SER A 128 -8.51 7.09 0.57
CA SER A 128 -7.51 7.84 -0.20
C SER A 128 -6.09 7.31 0.00
N LEU A 129 -5.73 6.94 1.24
CA LEU A 129 -4.44 6.36 1.55
C LEU A 129 -4.26 4.98 0.92
N GLN A 130 -5.30 4.14 0.95
CA GLN A 130 -5.28 2.82 0.29
C GLN A 130 -5.10 2.97 -1.23
N LEU A 131 -5.81 3.91 -1.86
CA LEU A 131 -5.64 4.19 -3.29
C LEU A 131 -4.22 4.67 -3.61
N ALA A 132 -3.68 5.61 -2.83
CA ALA A 132 -2.32 6.09 -3.01
C ALA A 132 -1.28 4.96 -2.86
N ALA A 133 -1.47 4.05 -1.91
CA ALA A 133 -0.62 2.88 -1.73
C ALA A 133 -0.65 1.96 -2.96
N VAL A 134 -1.84 1.67 -3.49
CA VAL A 134 -2.01 0.85 -4.71
C VAL A 134 -1.39 1.52 -5.93
N ILE A 135 -1.54 2.83 -6.08
CA ILE A 135 -0.90 3.59 -7.18
C ILE A 135 0.63 3.52 -7.05
N CYS A 136 1.16 3.70 -5.85
CA CYS A 136 2.60 3.62 -5.59
C CYS A 136 3.16 2.22 -5.87
N THR A 137 2.48 1.16 -5.43
CA THR A 137 2.94 -0.22 -5.66
C THR A 137 2.90 -0.58 -7.15
N ASN A 138 1.82 -0.21 -7.84
CA ASN A 138 1.71 -0.41 -9.28
C ASN A 138 2.76 0.40 -10.05
N GLY A 139 2.96 1.67 -9.70
CA GLY A 139 3.98 2.53 -10.30
C GLY A 139 5.38 1.95 -10.15
N ARG A 140 5.74 1.48 -8.94
CA ARG A 140 7.01 0.78 -8.69
C ARG A 140 7.16 -0.48 -9.53
N ARG A 141 6.09 -1.27 -9.65
CA ARG A 141 6.09 -2.49 -10.49
C ARG A 141 6.33 -2.14 -11.96
N HIS A 142 5.59 -1.19 -12.51
CA HIS A 142 5.76 -0.76 -13.90
C HIS A 142 7.16 -0.19 -14.16
N LEU A 143 7.70 0.60 -13.24
CA LEU A 143 9.06 1.12 -13.36
C LEU A 143 10.10 0.00 -13.35
N ASN A 144 9.95 -1.01 -12.49
CA ASN A 144 10.85 -2.17 -12.50
C ASN A 144 10.77 -2.95 -13.81
N THR A 145 9.57 -3.23 -14.31
CA THR A 145 9.40 -3.91 -15.62
C THR A 145 10.01 -3.09 -16.76
N ALA A 146 9.80 -1.76 -16.77
CA ALA A 146 10.40 -0.88 -17.76
C ALA A 146 11.93 -0.83 -17.64
N LYS A 147 12.47 -0.80 -16.42
CA LYS A 147 13.90 -0.84 -16.15
C LYS A 147 14.51 -2.14 -16.68
N GLU A 148 13.93 -3.30 -16.37
CA GLU A 148 14.39 -4.59 -16.87
C GLU A 148 14.35 -4.65 -18.40
N GLY A 149 13.21 -4.29 -19.00
CA GLY A 149 13.06 -4.26 -20.47
C GLY A 149 14.06 -3.31 -21.15
N PHE A 150 14.23 -2.09 -20.63
CA PHE A 150 15.10 -1.11 -21.24
C PHE A 150 16.60 -1.40 -21.01
N THR A 151 16.99 -1.70 -19.77
CA THR A 151 18.41 -1.88 -19.44
C THR A 151 18.92 -3.26 -19.84
N GLN A 152 18.18 -4.32 -19.58
CA GLN A 152 18.65 -5.67 -19.84
C GLN A 152 18.46 -6.06 -21.30
N ALA A 153 17.26 -5.81 -21.86
CA ALA A 153 16.98 -6.19 -23.24
C ALA A 153 17.53 -5.14 -24.22
N SER A 154 17.11 -3.87 -24.11
CA SER A 154 17.48 -2.88 -25.14
C SER A 154 18.94 -2.44 -25.10
N LEU A 155 19.49 -2.07 -23.94
CA LEU A 155 20.91 -1.69 -23.84
C LEU A 155 21.84 -2.90 -24.02
N GLY A 156 21.46 -4.06 -23.49
CA GLY A 156 22.18 -5.32 -23.72
C GLY A 156 22.25 -5.68 -25.21
N LEU A 157 21.13 -5.57 -25.93
CA LEU A 157 21.08 -5.78 -27.37
C LEU A 157 21.91 -4.75 -28.14
N LEU A 158 21.87 -3.47 -27.74
CA LEU A 158 22.68 -2.42 -28.36
C LEU A 158 24.19 -2.66 -28.18
N ALA A 159 24.62 -3.05 -26.98
CA ALA A 159 26.03 -3.38 -26.71
C ALA A 159 26.49 -4.57 -27.57
N ASN A 160 25.67 -5.61 -27.66
CA ASN A 160 25.94 -6.75 -28.54
C ASN A 160 25.96 -6.36 -30.02
N GLN A 161 25.06 -5.49 -30.46
CA GLN A 161 25.03 -5.01 -31.83
C GLN A 161 26.26 -4.18 -32.17
N ARG A 162 26.74 -3.33 -31.25
CA ARG A 162 28.00 -2.59 -31.41
C ARG A 162 29.19 -3.54 -31.52
N LYS A 163 29.26 -4.56 -30.67
CA LYS A 163 30.30 -5.61 -30.75
C LYS A 163 30.24 -6.35 -32.09
N ARG A 164 29.05 -6.71 -32.55
CA ARG A 164 28.84 -7.32 -33.87
C ARG A 164 29.32 -6.42 -35.00
N GLN A 165 29.01 -5.13 -34.97
CA GLN A 165 29.41 -4.19 -36.01
C GLN A 165 30.94 -4.05 -36.11
N LEU A 166 31.64 -4.02 -34.96
CA LEU A 166 33.10 -4.05 -34.91
C LEU A 166 33.66 -5.36 -35.48
N LEU A 167 33.11 -6.51 -35.07
CA LEU A 167 33.53 -7.81 -35.59
C LEU A 167 33.29 -7.95 -37.10
N VAL A 168 32.19 -7.42 -37.62
CA VAL A 168 31.91 -7.39 -39.07
C VAL A 168 32.92 -6.50 -39.79
N GLY A 169 33.28 -5.35 -39.22
CA GLY A 169 34.35 -4.49 -39.75
C GLY A 169 35.69 -5.23 -39.83
N LEU A 170 36.08 -5.91 -38.75
CA LEU A 170 37.29 -6.71 -38.69
C LEU A 170 37.26 -7.89 -39.66
N LEU A 171 36.12 -8.56 -39.82
CA LEU A 171 35.98 -9.67 -40.77
C LEU A 171 36.14 -9.19 -42.21
N LYS A 172 35.63 -8.00 -42.54
CA LYS A 172 35.84 -7.39 -43.87
C LYS A 172 37.32 -7.12 -44.12
N SER A 173 38.02 -6.48 -43.18
CA SER A 173 39.45 -6.21 -43.35
C SER A 173 40.28 -7.50 -43.43
N LEU A 174 39.99 -8.50 -42.59
CA LEU A 174 40.68 -9.80 -42.65
C LEU A 174 40.43 -10.54 -43.97
N ARG A 175 39.21 -10.49 -44.50
CA ARG A 175 38.89 -11.05 -45.82
C ARG A 175 39.69 -10.35 -46.91
N THR A 176 39.84 -9.03 -46.85
CA THR A 176 40.65 -8.29 -47.82
C THR A 176 42.15 -8.62 -47.73
N ILE A 177 42.68 -8.81 -46.52
CA ILE A 177 44.07 -9.27 -46.34
C ILE A 177 44.25 -10.67 -46.93
N LYS A 178 43.30 -11.58 -46.70
CA LYS A 178 43.34 -12.92 -47.29
C LYS A 178 43.31 -12.88 -48.82
N THR A 179 42.46 -12.04 -49.41
CA THR A 179 42.44 -11.90 -50.88
C THR A 179 43.76 -11.34 -51.39
N LEU A 180 44.40 -10.42 -50.67
CA LEU A 180 45.71 -9.87 -51.04
C LEU A 180 46.82 -10.93 -51.00
N GLN A 181 46.79 -11.83 -50.00
CA GLN A 181 47.72 -12.97 -49.95
C GLN A 181 47.47 -13.96 -51.09
N GLN A 182 46.21 -14.19 -51.45
CA GLN A 182 45.88 -15.07 -52.57
C GLN A 182 46.29 -14.47 -53.92
N THR A 183 46.19 -13.14 -54.09
CA THR A 183 46.70 -12.48 -55.29
C THR A 183 48.22 -12.52 -55.39
N ASP A 184 48.95 -12.54 -54.28
CA ASP A 184 50.42 -12.67 -54.26
C ASP A 184 50.88 -14.07 -54.73
N VAL A 185 50.17 -15.12 -54.28
CA VAL A 185 50.38 -16.49 -54.80
C VAL A 185 50.05 -16.55 -56.30
N ARG A 186 48.93 -15.95 -56.72
CA ARG A 186 48.56 -15.93 -58.14
C ARG A 186 49.55 -15.15 -59.00
N LEU A 187 50.13 -14.07 -58.48
CA LEU A 187 51.19 -13.32 -59.16
C LEU A 187 52.43 -14.19 -59.39
N SER A 188 52.80 -14.99 -58.38
CA SER A 188 53.93 -15.93 -58.48
C SER A 188 53.69 -16.99 -59.57
N GLU A 189 52.47 -17.52 -59.67
CA GLU A 189 52.07 -18.44 -60.75
C GLU A 189 52.16 -17.78 -62.14
N MET A 190 51.70 -16.53 -62.29
CA MET A 190 51.76 -15.82 -63.58
C MET A 190 53.20 -15.48 -64.01
N LEU A 191 54.11 -15.31 -63.04
CA LEU A 191 55.54 -15.16 -63.29
C LEU A 191 56.18 -16.47 -63.79
N GLU A 192 55.75 -17.63 -63.28
CA GLU A 192 56.18 -18.95 -63.76
C GLU A 192 55.64 -19.27 -65.16
N GLU A 193 54.44 -18.79 -65.49
CA GLU A 193 53.79 -18.94 -66.81
C GLU A 193 54.34 -17.96 -67.88
N GLU A 194 55.32 -17.11 -67.57
CA GLU A 194 55.87 -16.03 -68.41
C GLU A 194 54.86 -14.96 -68.87
N ASP A 195 53.68 -14.86 -68.24
CA ASP A 195 52.67 -13.83 -68.52
C ASP A 195 52.97 -12.53 -67.74
N TYR A 196 54.05 -11.87 -68.14
CA TYR A 196 54.47 -10.57 -67.61
C TYR A 196 53.41 -9.45 -67.72
N PRO A 197 52.67 -9.26 -68.85
CA PRO A 197 51.70 -8.19 -68.93
C PRO A 197 50.51 -8.40 -67.97
N GLY A 198 50.04 -9.64 -67.80
CA GLY A 198 49.00 -9.95 -66.83
C GLY A 198 49.44 -9.74 -65.37
N ALA A 199 50.67 -10.14 -65.05
CA ALA A 199 51.26 -9.93 -63.72
C ALA A 199 51.40 -8.43 -63.36
N ILE A 200 51.82 -7.59 -64.31
CA ILE A 200 51.93 -6.14 -64.09
C ILE A 200 50.57 -5.50 -63.81
N GLN A 201 49.52 -5.91 -64.53
CA GLN A 201 48.17 -5.40 -64.31
C GLN A 201 47.63 -5.80 -62.92
N LEU A 202 47.80 -7.06 -62.52
CA LEU A 202 47.40 -7.55 -61.21
C LEU A 202 48.15 -6.83 -60.07
N CYS A 203 49.45 -6.56 -60.24
CA CYS A 203 50.25 -5.77 -59.31
C CYS A 203 49.71 -4.34 -59.12
N LEU A 204 49.35 -3.66 -60.22
CA LEU A 204 48.79 -2.30 -60.15
C LEU A 204 47.45 -2.27 -59.44
N GLU A 205 46.62 -3.29 -59.64
CA GLU A 205 45.34 -3.45 -58.94
C GLU A 205 45.54 -3.76 -57.45
N CYS A 206 46.49 -4.63 -57.11
CA CYS A 206 46.87 -4.92 -55.73
C CYS A 206 47.42 -3.68 -55.01
N GLN A 207 48.23 -2.86 -55.68
CA GLN A 207 48.76 -1.62 -55.12
C GLN A 207 47.64 -0.61 -54.81
N LYS A 208 46.66 -0.48 -55.71
CA LYS A 208 45.46 0.37 -55.49
C LYS A 208 44.64 -0.14 -54.32
N ALA A 209 44.37 -1.45 -54.25
CA ALA A 209 43.63 -2.06 -53.14
C ALA A 209 44.38 -1.89 -51.80
N ALA A 210 45.68 -2.20 -51.76
CA ALA A 210 46.54 -2.06 -50.59
C ALA A 210 46.65 -0.60 -50.11
N SER A 211 46.61 0.37 -51.03
CA SER A 211 46.64 1.80 -50.66
C SER A 211 45.47 2.23 -49.76
N THR A 212 44.31 1.57 -49.90
CA THR A 212 43.11 1.82 -49.08
C THR A 212 43.29 1.27 -47.65
N PHE A 213 44.23 0.34 -47.45
CA PHE A 213 44.45 -0.38 -46.19
C PHE A 213 45.79 -0.10 -45.51
N LYS A 214 46.51 0.96 -45.93
CA LYS A 214 47.78 1.45 -45.33
C LYS A 214 47.71 1.76 -43.82
N HIS A 215 46.52 1.78 -43.23
CA HIS A 215 46.31 1.96 -41.79
C HIS A 215 46.64 0.70 -40.98
N TYR A 216 46.78 -0.47 -41.61
CA TYR A 216 47.26 -1.68 -40.95
C TYR A 216 48.78 -1.81 -41.09
N SER A 217 49.50 -2.01 -39.97
CA SER A 217 50.96 -2.15 -40.00
C SER A 217 51.45 -3.40 -40.73
N CYS A 218 50.57 -4.39 -40.93
CA CYS A 218 50.84 -5.61 -41.68
C CYS A 218 50.77 -5.45 -43.21
N ILE A 219 50.37 -4.27 -43.71
CA ILE A 219 50.36 -3.92 -45.14
C ILE A 219 51.34 -2.76 -45.30
N ARG A 220 52.63 -3.09 -45.37
CA ARG A 220 53.72 -2.13 -45.54
C ARG A 220 54.59 -2.53 -46.70
#